data_AF-A0A562GPZ7-F1
#
_entry.id   AF-A0A562GPZ7-F1
#
_cell.length_a   1.000
_cell.length_b   1.000
_cell.length_c   1.000
_cell.angle_alpha   90.00
_cell.angle_beta   90.00
_cell.angle_gamma   90.00
#
_symmetry.space_group_name_H-M   'P 1'
#
loop_
_entity.id
_entity.type
_entity.pdbx_description
1 polymer ?
#
loop_
_entity_poly.entity_id
_entity_poly.type
_entity_poly.pdbx_seq_one_letter_code
_entity_poly.pdbx_strand_id
1 'polypeptide(L)'
;MTETEHLLVCLAEECAEIQQAVGKALRFGLQDNYKDSTPAEDIARECCDLIAVIEMLEEAGIIKKTGTIQAIEQKKFKVRYYMEYAREHGTLS
;
A
#
# COMPACT_ATOMS: atom_id res chain seq x y z
N MET A 1 -22.99 -9.91 9.68
CA MET A 1 -21.86 -9.66 8.79
C MET A 1 -22.07 -10.47 7.53
N THR A 2 -22.31 -9.80 6.40
CA THR A 2 -22.32 -10.41 5.07
C THR A 2 -20.88 -10.67 4.62
N GLU A 3 -20.70 -11.49 3.58
CA GLU A 3 -19.39 -11.70 2.94
C GLU A 3 -18.78 -10.38 2.45
N THR A 4 -19.60 -9.50 1.86
CA THR A 4 -19.18 -8.16 1.45
C THR A 4 -18.69 -7.32 2.63
N GLU A 5 -19.44 -7.30 3.74
CA GLU A 5 -19.03 -6.56 4.94
C GLU A 5 -17.71 -7.11 5.50
N HIS A 6 -17.53 -8.44 5.51
CA HIS A 6 -16.31 -9.07 5.98
C HIS A 6 -15.09 -8.70 5.13
N LEU A 7 -15.19 -8.80 3.80
CA LEU A 7 -14.10 -8.42 2.89
C LEU A 7 -13.75 -6.93 2.96
N LEU A 8 -14.74 -6.07 3.19
CA LEU A 8 -14.50 -4.64 3.40
C LEU A 8 -13.82 -4.35 4.74
N VAL A 9 -14.08 -5.14 5.79
CA VAL A 9 -13.35 -5.07 7.06
C VAL A 9 -11.90 -5.48 6.86
N CYS A 10 -11.64 -6.63 6.22
CA CYS A 10 -10.27 -7.07 5.91
C CYS A 10 -9.52 -6.02 5.09
N LEU A 11 -10.15 -5.45 4.05
CA LEU A 11 -9.55 -4.37 3.26
C LEU A 11 -9.09 -3.18 4.12
N ALA A 12 -9.91 -2.79 5.10
CA ALA A 12 -9.59 -1.69 6.00
C ALA A 12 -8.46 -2.06 6.98
N GLU A 13 -8.44 -3.31 7.47
CA GLU A 13 -7.40 -3.85 8.35
C GLU A 13 -6.03 -3.83 7.64
N GLU A 14 -5.93 -4.38 6.43
CA GLU A 14 -4.67 -4.40 5.66
C GLU A 14 -4.14 -2.97 5.39
N CYS A 15 -5.03 -2.02 5.12
CA CYS A 15 -4.64 -0.61 4.96
C CYS A 15 -4.10 -0.01 6.26
N ALA A 16 -4.67 -0.37 7.41
CA ALA A 16 -4.20 0.10 8.71
C ALA A 16 -2.85 -0.53 9.11
N GLU A 17 -2.62 -1.80 8.74
CA GLU A 17 -1.34 -2.47 8.98
C GLU A 17 -0.22 -1.88 8.11
N ILE A 18 -0.48 -1.61 6.83
CA ILE A 18 0.46 -0.85 5.97
C ILE A 18 0.76 0.52 6.59
N GLN A 19 -0.27 1.25 7.04
CA GLN A 19 -0.07 2.55 7.69
C GLN A 19 0.83 2.43 8.92
N GLN A 20 0.62 1.39 9.75
CA GLN A 20 1.42 1.14 10.93
C GLN A 20 2.88 0.84 10.57
N ALA A 21 3.11 -0.04 9.61
CA ALA A 21 4.46 -0.44 9.16
C ALA A 21 5.21 0.74 8.53
N VAL A 22 4.56 1.53 7.67
CA VAL A 22 5.11 2.79 7.13
C VAL A 22 5.43 3.78 8.25
N GLY A 23 4.55 3.92 9.25
CA GLY A 23 4.79 4.76 10.41
C GLY A 23 6.04 4.34 11.21
N LYS A 24 6.25 3.03 11.39
CA LYS A 24 7.49 2.50 12.01
C LYS A 24 8.71 2.80 11.14
N ALA A 25 8.63 2.56 9.83
CA ALA A 25 9.74 2.83 8.91
C ALA A 25 10.18 4.29 8.93
N LEU A 26 9.22 5.23 8.97
CA LEU A 26 9.50 6.66 9.05
C LEU A 26 10.06 7.09 10.40
N ARG A 27 9.73 6.39 11.48
CA ARG A 27 10.15 6.73 12.85
C ARG A 27 11.49 6.11 13.24
N PHE A 28 11.71 4.85 12.89
CA PHE A 28 12.86 4.07 13.36
C PHE A 28 13.83 3.68 12.24
N GLY A 29 13.42 3.84 10.99
CA GLY A 29 14.18 3.43 9.82
C GLY A 29 13.61 2.16 9.20
N LEU A 30 13.77 2.04 7.89
CA LEU A 30 13.18 0.95 7.10
C LEU A 30 13.78 -0.44 7.44
N GLN A 31 15.00 -0.46 7.96
CA GLN A 31 15.78 -1.66 8.29
C GLN A 31 15.89 -1.88 9.82
N ASP A 32 15.16 -1.11 10.62
CA ASP A 32 15.10 -1.34 12.07
C ASP A 32 14.53 -2.74 12.32
N ASN A 33 15.21 -3.59 13.07
CA ASN A 33 14.78 -4.96 13.31
C ASN A 33 14.36 -5.13 14.78
N TYR A 34 13.16 -4.64 15.09
CA TYR A 34 12.55 -4.77 16.40
C TYR A 34 11.48 -5.86 16.37
N LYS A 35 11.74 -6.98 17.05
CA LYS A 35 10.86 -8.17 17.15
C LYS A 35 10.68 -8.93 15.84
N ASP A 36 11.80 -9.42 15.30
CA ASP A 36 11.87 -10.50 14.29
C ASP A 36 11.49 -10.13 12.84
N SER A 37 11.09 -8.89 12.58
CA SER A 37 10.93 -8.34 11.23
C SER A 37 11.36 -6.87 11.16
N THR A 38 11.72 -6.45 9.95
CA THR A 38 11.94 -5.05 9.60
C THR A 38 10.65 -4.40 9.09
N PRO A 39 10.48 -3.07 9.25
CA PRO A 39 9.38 -2.35 8.61
C PRO A 39 9.30 -2.57 7.09
N ALA A 40 10.43 -2.79 6.40
CA ALA A 40 10.43 -3.17 4.99
C ALA A 40 9.73 -4.52 4.74
N GLU A 41 10.04 -5.54 5.54
CA GLU A 41 9.42 -6.86 5.44
C GLU A 41 7.93 -6.80 5.80
N ASP A 42 7.58 -6.06 6.86
CA ASP A 42 6.18 -5.82 7.25
C ASP A 42 5.41 -5.16 6.09
N ILE A 43 5.91 -4.05 5.51
CA ILE A 43 5.27 -3.37 4.38
C ILE A 43 5.06 -4.32 3.20
N ALA A 44 6.07 -5.14 2.88
CA ALA A 44 5.97 -6.07 1.75
C ALA A 44 4.90 -7.13 1.99
N ARG A 45 4.81 -7.65 3.22
CA ARG A 45 3.77 -8.62 3.61
C ARG A 45 2.38 -8.02 3.53
N GLU A 46 2.14 -6.88 4.16
CA GLU A 46 0.79 -6.28 4.15
C GLU A 46 0.38 -5.79 2.75
N CYS A 47 1.34 -5.41 1.89
CA CYS A 47 1.04 -5.13 0.48
C CYS A 47 0.54 -6.37 -0.27
N CYS A 48 1.11 -7.55 0.01
CA CYS A 48 0.65 -8.80 -0.58
C CYS A 48 -0.74 -9.16 -0.07
N ASP A 49 -0.99 -9.03 1.23
CA ASP A 49 -2.28 -9.32 1.86
C ASP A 49 -3.37 -8.37 1.32
N LEU A 50 -3.08 -7.07 1.19
CA LEU A 50 -3.95 -6.10 0.53
C LEU A 50 -4.28 -6.48 -0.92
N ILE A 51 -3.28 -6.90 -1.71
CA ILE A 51 -3.51 -7.33 -3.10
C ILE A 51 -4.45 -8.53 -3.14
N ALA A 52 -4.24 -9.52 -2.28
CA ALA A 52 -5.10 -10.70 -2.21
C ALA A 52 -6.56 -10.33 -1.87
N VAL A 53 -6.78 -9.43 -0.89
CA VAL A 53 -8.12 -8.96 -0.55
C VAL A 53 -8.77 -8.18 -1.69
N ILE A 54 -8.00 -7.36 -2.42
CA ILE A 54 -8.49 -6.66 -3.63
C ILE A 54 -8.93 -7.65 -4.70
N GLU A 55 -8.15 -8.71 -4.96
CA GLU A 55 -8.50 -9.75 -5.92
C GLU A 55 -9.79 -10.47 -5.51
N MET A 56 -9.94 -10.81 -4.23
CA MET A 56 -11.18 -11.41 -3.70
C MET A 56 -12.40 -10.48 -3.87
N LEU A 57 -12.25 -9.17 -3.66
CA LEU A 57 -13.29 -8.18 -3.88
C LEU A 57 -13.68 -8.06 -5.37
N GLU A 58 -12.71 -8.16 -6.28
CA GLU A 58 -12.94 -8.20 -7.73
C GLU A 58 -13.68 -9.48 -8.15
N GLU A 59 -13.26 -10.63 -7.64
CA GLU A 59 -13.85 -11.95 -7.92
C GLU A 59 -15.29 -12.06 -7.40
N ALA A 60 -15.55 -11.51 -6.21
CA ALA A 60 -16.90 -11.42 -5.64
C ALA A 60 -17.79 -10.37 -6.35
N GLY A 61 -17.25 -9.63 -7.32
CA GLY A 61 -17.98 -8.58 -8.06
C GLY A 61 -18.35 -7.36 -7.21
N ILE A 62 -17.73 -7.21 -6.03
CA ILE A 62 -17.98 -6.09 -5.09
C ILE A 62 -17.35 -4.82 -5.65
N ILE A 63 -16.15 -4.93 -6.21
CA ILE A 63 -15.48 -3.83 -6.92
C ILE A 63 -15.19 -4.24 -8.37
N LYS A 64 -15.11 -3.23 -9.25
CA LYS A 64 -14.68 -3.47 -10.62
C LYS A 64 -13.17 -3.65 -10.66
N LYS A 65 -12.71 -4.53 -11.53
CA LYS A 65 -11.32 -4.59 -11.92
C LYS A 65 -10.90 -3.30 -12.62
N THR A 66 -10.26 -2.39 -11.88
CA THR A 66 -9.91 -1.03 -12.36
C THR A 66 -8.43 -0.85 -12.68
N GLY A 67 -7.59 -1.84 -12.41
CA GLY A 67 -6.15 -1.80 -12.69
C GLY A 67 -5.83 -2.06 -14.16
N THR A 68 -6.11 -1.10 -15.06
CA THR A 68 -5.48 -1.15 -16.38
C THR A 68 -4.01 -0.78 -16.23
N ILE A 69 -3.14 -1.46 -16.99
CA ILE A 69 -1.70 -1.12 -17.04
C ILE A 69 -1.50 0.38 -17.29
N GLN A 70 -2.36 0.99 -18.10
CA GLN A 70 -2.34 2.42 -18.40
C GLN A 70 -2.60 3.32 -17.18
N ALA A 71 -3.62 3.00 -16.35
CA ALA A 71 -3.91 3.80 -15.14
C ALA A 71 -2.76 3.73 -14.13
N ILE A 72 -2.15 2.55 -13.99
CA ILE A 72 -0.97 2.33 -13.13
C ILE A 72 0.21 3.16 -13.65
N GLU A 73 0.50 3.13 -14.95
CA GLU A 73 1.61 3.89 -15.53
C GLU A 73 1.39 5.41 -15.44
N GLN A 74 0.17 5.90 -15.63
CA GLN A 74 -0.16 7.31 -15.42
C GLN A 74 0.07 7.74 -13.96
N LYS A 75 -0.34 6.90 -13.00
CA LYS A 75 -0.09 7.17 -11.57
C LYS A 75 1.41 7.21 -11.27
N LYS A 76 2.19 6.24 -11.79
CA LYS A 76 3.66 6.20 -11.65
C LYS A 76 4.32 7.45 -12.24
N PHE A 77 3.90 7.87 -13.45
CA PHE A 77 4.40 9.08 -14.07
C PHE A 77 4.16 10.31 -13.18
N LYS A 78 2.94 10.48 -12.69
CA LYS A 78 2.57 11.60 -11.81
C LYS A 78 3.38 11.62 -10.52
N VAL A 79 3.61 10.46 -9.89
CA VAL A 79 4.44 10.35 -8.69
C VAL A 79 5.89 10.78 -8.99
N ARG A 80 6.50 10.25 -10.06
CA ARG A 80 7.88 10.61 -10.44
C ARG A 80 8.02 12.10 -10.74
N TYR A 81 7.04 12.68 -11.44
CA TYR A 81 7.03 14.12 -11.73
C TYR A 81 7.09 14.97 -10.46
N TYR A 82 6.26 14.66 -9.45
CA TYR A 82 6.29 15.42 -8.19
C TYR A 82 7.54 15.16 -7.35
N MET A 83 8.13 13.96 -7.43
CA MET A 83 9.42 13.71 -6.79
C MET A 83 10.51 14.61 -7.39
N GLU A 84 10.55 14.73 -8.72
CA GLU A 84 11.52 15.61 -9.39
C GLU A 84 11.31 17.08 -9.03
N TYR A 85 10.06 17.54 -9.07
CA TYR A 85 9.70 18.87 -8.61
C TYR A 85 10.15 19.13 -7.17
N ALA A 86 9.95 18.17 -6.26
CA ALA A 86 10.39 18.30 -4.87
C ALA A 86 11.93 18.37 -4.73
N ARG A 87 12.68 17.65 -5.57
CA ARG A 87 14.15 17.74 -5.62
C ARG A 87 14.63 19.10 -6.09
N GLU A 88 14.04 19.61 -7.18
CA GLU A 88 14.35 20.94 -7.71
C GLU A 88 14.13 22.07 -6.67
N HIS A 89 13.17 21.87 -5.76
CA HIS A 89 12.84 22.82 -4.70
C HIS A 89 13.49 22.50 -3.35
N GLY A 90 14.39 21.52 -3.28
CA GLY A 90 15.15 21.16 -2.08
C GLY A 90 14.31 20.57 -0.93
N THR A 91 13.07 20.12 -1.21
CA THR A 91 12.20 19.48 -0.21
C THR A 91 12.29 17.95 -0.22
N LEU A 92 12.96 17.39 -1.23
CA LEU A 92 13.34 15.98 -1.31
C LEU A 92 14.82 15.90 -1.69
N SER A 93 15.63 15.20 -0.89
CA SER A 93 17.06 14.95 -1.16
C SER A 93 17.29 13.74 -2.04
#